data_AF-A0A7Y3JPG7-F1
#
_entry.id   AF-A0A7Y3JPG7-F1
#
_cell.length_a   1.000
_cell.length_b   1.000
_cell.length_c   1.000
_cell.angle_alpha   90.00
_cell.angle_beta   90.00
_cell.angle_gamma   90.00
#
_symmetry.space_group_name_H-M   'P 1'
#
loop_
_entity.id
_entity.type
_entity.pdbx_description
1 polymer ?
#
loop_
_entity_poly.entity_id
_entity_poly.type
_entity_poly.pdbx_seq_one_letter_code
_entity_poly.pdbx_strand_id
1 'polypeptide(L)'
;MLAQLRAAMRGDQLRPYMRLWLEICAQAAGGEELYRQIGSAIADGFIAWAKQRLLVDQGSNACAQAALLVATIDGLALLDTVSRGEIADPAIFR
;
A
#
# COMPACT_ATOMS: atom_id res chain seq x y z
N MET A 1 -1.55 13.41 5.71
CA MET A 1 -1.83 12.57 4.53
C MET A 1 -1.88 11.08 4.86
N LEU A 2 -0.78 10.47 5.36
CA LEU A 2 -0.74 9.03 5.68
C LEU A 2 -1.82 8.58 6.69
N ALA A 3 -2.08 9.37 7.73
CA ALA A 3 -3.17 9.10 8.70
C ALA A 3 -4.55 8.98 8.04
N GLN A 4 -4.86 9.87 7.09
CA GLN A 4 -6.16 9.92 6.41
C GLN A 4 -6.32 8.75 5.44
N LEU A 5 -5.26 8.41 4.70
CA LEU A 5 -5.24 7.24 3.82
C LEU A 5 -5.41 5.96 4.64
N ARG A 6 -4.71 5.84 5.77
CA ARG A 6 -4.87 4.70 6.68
C ARG A 6 -6.27 4.60 7.27
N ALA A 7 -6.85 5.70 7.72
CA ALA A 7 -8.23 5.73 8.22
C ALA A 7 -9.23 5.27 7.14
N ALA A 8 -9.05 5.70 5.88
CA ALA A 8 -9.87 5.25 4.76
C ALA A 8 -9.75 3.72 4.56
N MET A 9 -8.52 3.18 4.59
CA MET A 9 -8.27 1.74 4.42
C MET A 9 -8.90 0.87 5.52
N ARG A 10 -9.07 1.42 6.73
CA ARG A 10 -9.75 0.76 7.86
C ARG A 10 -11.28 0.88 7.80
N GLY A 11 -11.81 1.78 6.98
CA GLY A 11 -13.24 1.98 6.80
C GLY A 11 -13.92 0.74 6.23
N ASP A 12 -15.18 0.52 6.62
CA ASP A 12 -15.94 -0.69 6.26
C ASP A 12 -16.10 -0.86 4.74
N GLN A 13 -15.99 0.22 3.97
CA GLN A 13 -16.02 0.18 2.51
C GLN A 13 -14.76 -0.46 1.88
N LEU A 14 -13.57 -0.18 2.42
CA LEU A 14 -12.30 -0.64 1.85
C LEU A 14 -11.79 -1.93 2.49
N ARG A 15 -12.27 -2.29 3.68
CA ARG A 15 -11.86 -3.51 4.40
C ARG A 15 -12.00 -4.80 3.57
N PRO A 16 -13.09 -5.05 2.81
CA PRO A 16 -13.20 -6.25 1.98
C PRO A 16 -12.16 -6.30 0.86
N TYR A 17 -11.85 -5.14 0.26
CA TYR A 17 -10.84 -5.03 -0.79
C TYR A 17 -9.43 -5.31 -0.24
N MET A 18 -9.12 -4.83 0.96
CA MET A 18 -7.83 -5.10 1.59
C MET A 18 -7.63 -6.56 1.97
N ARG A 19 -8.70 -7.23 2.38
CA ARG A 19 -8.65 -8.68 2.57
C ARG A 19 -8.30 -9.40 1.26
N LEU A 20 -9.00 -9.07 0.17
CA LEU A 20 -8.72 -9.67 -1.14
C LEU A 20 -7.29 -9.37 -1.63
N TRP A 21 -6.82 -8.14 -1.41
CA TRP A 21 -5.44 -7.76 -1.72
C TRP A 21 -4.42 -8.65 -1.01
N LEU A 22 -4.59 -8.88 0.29
CA LEU A 22 -3.71 -9.75 1.07
C LEU A 22 -3.75 -11.21 0.59
N GLU A 23 -4.94 -11.70 0.21
CA GLU A 23 -5.10 -13.04 -0.37
C GLU A 23 -4.33 -13.15 -1.71
N ILE A 24 -4.42 -12.14 -2.58
CA ILE A 24 -3.67 -12.08 -3.85
C ILE A 24 -2.16 -12.10 -3.58
N CYS A 25 -1.69 -11.26 -2.66
CA CYS A 25 -0.27 -11.19 -2.28
C CYS A 25 0.24 -12.53 -1.75
N ALA A 26 -0.54 -13.21 -0.91
CA ALA A 26 -0.18 -14.51 -0.36
C ALA A 26 -0.05 -15.59 -1.45
N GLN A 27 -1.00 -15.64 -2.39
CA GLN A 27 -0.94 -16.58 -3.52
C GLN A 27 0.23 -16.28 -4.47
N ALA A 28 0.47 -15.00 -4.77
CA ALA A 28 1.60 -14.57 -5.59
C ALA A 28 2.94 -14.96 -4.97
N ALA A 29 3.09 -14.77 -3.65
CA ALA A 29 4.26 -15.19 -2.88
C ALA A 29 4.41 -16.72 -2.83
N GLY A 30 3.29 -17.45 -2.87
CA GLY A 30 3.24 -18.91 -2.94
C GLY A 30 3.71 -19.52 -4.27
N GLY A 31 3.95 -18.70 -5.30
CA GLY A 31 4.43 -19.18 -6.59
C GLY A 31 3.40 -19.13 -7.72
N GLU A 32 2.16 -18.75 -7.45
CA GLU A 32 1.08 -18.75 -8.43
C GLU A 32 1.20 -17.60 -9.43
N GLU A 33 1.43 -17.93 -10.70
CA GLU A 33 1.74 -16.95 -11.76
C GLU A 33 0.57 -16.01 -12.07
N LEU A 34 -0.66 -16.53 -12.07
CA LEU A 34 -1.85 -15.70 -12.27
C LEU A 34 -1.97 -14.61 -11.20
N TYR A 35 -1.75 -14.97 -9.94
CA TYR A 35 -1.82 -14.02 -8.84
C TYR A 35 -0.66 -13.02 -8.85
N ARG A 36 0.54 -13.42 -9.32
CA ARG A 36 1.63 -12.46 -9.58
C ARG A 36 1.21 -11.41 -10.62
N GLN A 37 0.64 -11.84 -11.75
CA GLN A 37 0.24 -10.92 -12.81
C GLN A 37 -0.85 -9.94 -12.35
N ILE A 38 -1.87 -10.45 -11.66
CA ILE A 38 -2.93 -9.61 -11.07
C ILE A 38 -2.35 -8.65 -10.04
N GLY A 39 -1.50 -9.15 -9.15
CA GLY A 39 -0.85 -8.35 -8.11
C GLY A 39 -0.01 -7.22 -8.69
N SER A 40 0.80 -7.51 -9.71
CA SER A 40 1.61 -6.50 -10.42
C SER A 40 0.75 -5.43 -11.07
N ALA A 41 -0.32 -5.81 -11.78
CA ALA A 41 -1.20 -4.84 -12.43
C ALA A 41 -1.89 -3.89 -11.43
N ILE A 42 -2.30 -4.42 -10.27
CA ILE A 42 -2.87 -3.61 -9.19
C ILE A 42 -1.81 -2.64 -8.62
N ALA A 43 -0.61 -3.16 -8.31
CA ALA A 43 0.48 -2.36 -7.77
C ALA A 43 0.91 -1.23 -8.73
N ASP A 44 0.98 -1.52 -10.03
CA ASP A 44 1.28 -0.53 -11.07
C ASP A 44 0.24 0.60 -11.09
N GLY A 45 -1.03 0.26 -10.91
CA GLY A 45 -2.11 1.23 -10.77
C GLY A 45 -1.94 2.16 -9.56
N PHE A 46 -1.58 1.61 -8.40
CA PHE A 46 -1.32 2.40 -7.20
C PHE A 46 -0.08 3.28 -7.34
N ILE A 47 0.99 2.77 -7.93
CA ILE A 47 2.23 3.52 -8.19
C ILE A 47 1.95 4.68 -9.15
N ALA A 48 1.19 4.44 -10.22
CA ALA A 48 0.79 5.48 -11.17
C ALA A 48 -0.06 6.56 -10.48
N TRP A 49 -1.04 6.17 -9.65
CA TRP A 49 -1.87 7.08 -8.86
C TRP A 49 -1.04 7.93 -7.87
N ALA A 50 -0.06 7.31 -7.20
CA ALA A 50 0.82 7.96 -6.24
C ALA A 50 1.75 8.96 -6.94
N LYS A 51 2.32 8.58 -8.08
CA LYS A 51 3.20 9.44 -8.88
C LYS A 51 2.50 10.73 -9.34
N GLN A 52 1.20 10.69 -9.62
CA GLN A 52 0.40 11.87 -9.97
C GLN A 52 0.19 12.86 -8.80
N ARG A 53 0.43 12.43 -7.56
CA ARG A 53 0.16 13.19 -6.34
C ARG A 53 1.41 13.60 -5.58
N LEU A 54 2.54 12.96 -5.86
CA LEU A 54 3.82 13.29 -5.25
C LEU A 54 4.41 14.54 -5.91
N LEU A 55 4.71 15.53 -5.10
CA LEU A 55 5.66 16.59 -5.44
C LEU A 55 7.05 16.04 -5.12
N VAL A 56 7.85 15.82 -6.16
CA VAL A 56 9.21 15.28 -6.03
C VAL A 56 10.21 16.33 -6.51
N ASP A 57 11.34 16.44 -5.80
CA ASP A 57 12.39 17.38 -6.19
C ASP A 57 12.96 17.03 -7.57
N GLN A 58 13.42 18.04 -8.31
CA GLN A 58 14.08 17.81 -9.59
C GLN A 58 15.30 16.88 -9.41
N GLY A 59 15.39 15.85 -10.25
CA GLY A 59 16.43 14.82 -10.17
C GLY A 59 16.08 13.61 -9.29
N SER A 60 14.96 13.65 -8.56
CA SER A 60 14.47 12.49 -7.81
C SER A 60 13.82 11.44 -8.71
N ASN A 61 13.97 10.16 -8.36
CA ASN A 61 13.26 9.07 -9.04
C ASN A 61 11.80 9.01 -8.55
N ALA A 62 10.91 9.69 -9.27
CA ALA A 62 9.48 9.77 -8.95
C ALA A 62 8.81 8.39 -8.82
N CYS A 63 9.20 7.41 -9.64
CA CYS A 63 8.65 6.06 -9.58
C CYS A 63 9.08 5.34 -8.30
N ALA A 64 10.35 5.45 -7.90
CA ALA A 64 10.84 4.87 -6.66
C ALA A 64 10.18 5.49 -5.43
N GLN A 65 9.98 6.81 -5.42
CA GLN A 65 9.28 7.49 -4.32
C GLN A 65 7.79 7.12 -4.25
N ALA A 66 7.13 6.99 -5.41
CA ALA A 66 5.74 6.50 -5.48
C ALA A 66 5.62 5.07 -4.95
N ALA A 67 6.52 4.17 -5.36
CA ALA A 67 6.56 2.81 -4.85
C ALA A 67 6.80 2.75 -3.33
N LEU A 68 7.69 3.59 -2.80
CA LEU A 68 7.93 3.68 -1.36
C LEU A 68 6.68 4.17 -0.60
N LEU A 69 5.96 5.15 -1.13
CA LEU A 69 4.70 5.61 -0.54
C LEU A 69 3.66 4.49 -0.49
N VAL A 70 3.46 3.78 -1.61
CA VAL A 70 2.52 2.65 -1.70
C VAL A 70 2.92 1.54 -0.70
N ALA A 71 4.20 1.14 -0.69
CA ALA A 71 4.71 0.15 0.25
C ALA A 71 4.49 0.55 1.72
N THR A 72 4.62 1.85 2.03
CA THR A 72 4.35 2.37 3.38
C THR A 72 2.87 2.25 3.74
N ILE A 73 1.96 2.63 2.82
CA ILE A 73 0.51 2.51 3.04
C ILE A 73 0.09 1.05 3.20
N ASP A 74 0.59 0.16 2.33
CA ASP A 74 0.31 -1.27 2.39
C ASP A 74 0.84 -1.90 3.68
N GLY A 75 2.06 -1.53 4.10
CA GLY A 75 2.64 -1.96 5.37
C GLY A 75 1.81 -1.53 6.58
N LEU A 76 1.26 -0.31 6.57
CA LEU A 76 0.36 0.16 7.61
C LEU A 76 -0.96 -0.63 7.64
N ALA A 77 -1.56 -0.85 6.47
CA ALA A 77 -2.78 -1.64 6.37
C ALA A 77 -2.56 -3.08 6.83
N LEU A 78 -1.41 -3.68 6.50
CA LEU A 78 -0.99 -4.99 6.98
C LEU A 78 -0.88 -5.02 8.52
N LEU A 79 -0.18 -4.06 9.12
CA LEU A 79 -0.06 -3.96 10.59
C LEU A 79 -1.43 -3.79 11.26
N ASP A 80 -2.35 -3.04 10.66
CA ASP A 80 -3.72 -2.92 11.15
C ASP A 80 -4.45 -4.26 11.17
N THR A 81 -4.25 -5.13 10.16
CA THR A 81 -4.93 -6.44 10.12
C THR A 81 -4.54 -7.40 11.24
N VAL A 82 -3.35 -7.24 11.81
CA VAL A 82 -2.82 -8.07 12.91
C VAL A 82 -2.83 -7.34 14.26
N SER A 83 -3.63 -6.28 14.39
CA SER A 83 -3.76 -5.48 15.62
C SER A 83 -2.41 -4.93 16.11
N ARG A 84 -1.55 -4.49 15.18
CA ARG A 84 -0.25 -3.85 15.45
C ARG A 84 -0.14 -2.45 14.87
N GLY A 85 -1.18 -1.94 14.22
CA GLY A 85 -1.15 -0.63 13.60
C GLY A 85 -0.81 0.52 14.55
N GLU A 86 -1.18 0.45 15.83
CA GLU A 86 -0.88 1.51 16.81
C GLU A 86 0.62 1.67 17.08
N ILE A 87 1.43 0.64 16.83
CA ILE A 87 2.89 0.70 16.98
C ILE A 87 3.52 1.60 15.90
N ALA A 88 2.88 1.70 14.73
CA ALA A 88 3.37 2.50 13.63
C ALA A 88 2.98 4.00 13.75
N ASP A 89 2.05 4.35 14.64
CA ASP A 89 1.63 5.75 14.85
C ASP A 89 2.79 6.65 15.33
N PRO A 90 3.52 6.33 16.42
CA PRO A 90 4.56 7.22 16.93
C PRO A 90 5.75 7.41 15.99
N ALA A 91 5.99 6.46 15.08
CA ALA A 91 7.16 6.43 14.19
C ALA A 91 6.97 7.25 12.90
N ILE A 92 5.73 7.53 12.49
CA ILE A 92 5.40 8.16 11.20
C ILE A 92 5.02 9.64 11.37
N PHE A 93 4.67 10.08 12.58
CA PHE A 93 4.28 11.47 12.90
C PHE A 93 5.37 12.28 13.61
N ARG A 94 6.64 11.86 13.54
CA ARG A 94 7.79 12.68 13.95
C ARG A 94 8.36 13.47 12.79
#